data_AF-A0AAE4RWQ6-F1
#
_entry.id   AF-A0AAE4RWQ6-F1
#
_cell.length_a   1.000
_cell.length_b   1.000
_cell.length_c   1.000
_cell.angle_alpha   90.00
_cell.angle_beta   90.00
_cell.angle_gamma   90.00
#
_symmetry.space_group_name_H-M   'P 1'
#
loop_
_entity.id
_entity.type
_entity.pdbx_description
1 polymer ?
#
loop_
_entity_poly.entity_id
_entity_poly.type
_entity_poly.pdbx_seq_one_letter_code
_entity_poly.pdbx_strand_id
1 'polypeptide(L)'
;MKKILLLFVMALYVSSCTQDLTQNENMQPQSDETTAPVKSGVLHFNSVDDLSSTISQMKERQAFDIKHLPATRAAAQALNGEFVSLRQHLLDQGLREFTDVELAEIAADSLEYEPEDSLIVDPYMTAILNGEREVQVGDKICRFVEDGMMMYDANEKVLFDPNLVEQKLAVESMFSWSSC
;
A
#
# COMPACT_ATOMS: atom_id res chain seq x y z
N MET A 1 35.70 -4.08 -75.55
CA MET A 1 34.41 -4.36 -76.23
C MET A 1 33.42 -4.90 -75.21
N LYS A 2 32.15 -4.50 -75.37
CA LYS A 2 30.91 -4.98 -74.72
C LYS A 2 30.70 -4.69 -73.22
N LYS A 3 29.76 -3.76 -73.01
CA LYS A 3 29.05 -3.40 -71.78
C LYS A 3 28.27 -4.61 -71.26
N ILE A 4 28.30 -4.86 -69.96
CA ILE A 4 27.29 -5.69 -69.29
C ILE A 4 26.73 -4.87 -68.11
N LEU A 5 25.41 -4.75 -68.18
CA LEU A 5 24.51 -3.94 -67.40
C LEU A 5 24.39 -4.49 -65.97
N LEU A 6 24.48 -3.59 -65.00
CA LEU A 6 24.30 -3.82 -63.57
C LEU A 6 22.81 -3.86 -63.22
N LEU A 7 22.32 -4.95 -62.63
CA LEU A 7 21.02 -5.03 -61.96
C LEU A 7 21.23 -5.55 -60.54
N PHE A 8 21.33 -4.61 -59.59
CA PHE A 8 21.31 -4.88 -58.15
C PHE A 8 19.86 -5.17 -57.73
N VAL A 9 19.58 -6.43 -57.40
CA VAL A 9 18.50 -6.79 -56.48
C VAL A 9 19.15 -6.88 -55.10
N MET A 10 19.07 -5.80 -54.32
CA MET A 10 19.48 -5.83 -52.92
C MET A 10 18.35 -6.48 -52.11
N ALA A 11 18.61 -7.71 -51.69
CA ALA A 11 17.82 -8.44 -50.72
C ALA A 11 17.85 -7.73 -49.37
N LEU A 12 16.70 -7.73 -48.70
CA LEU A 12 16.51 -7.26 -47.33
C LEU A 12 17.48 -7.97 -46.40
N TYR A 13 18.41 -7.21 -45.82
CA TYR A 13 19.25 -7.67 -44.71
C TYR A 13 18.40 -7.75 -43.45
N VAL A 14 18.05 -8.98 -43.05
CA VAL A 14 17.79 -9.32 -41.65
C VAL A 14 19.14 -9.39 -40.95
N SER A 15 19.46 -8.40 -40.12
CA SER A 15 20.62 -8.45 -39.24
C SER A 15 20.22 -9.14 -37.94
N SER A 16 20.54 -10.44 -37.84
CA SER A 16 20.69 -11.12 -36.57
C SER A 16 22.17 -11.02 -36.20
N CYS A 17 22.51 -10.18 -35.21
CA CYS A 17 23.81 -10.24 -34.56
C CYS A 17 23.69 -11.19 -33.37
N THR A 18 24.11 -12.43 -33.58
CA THR A 18 24.51 -13.34 -32.49
C THR A 18 25.99 -13.11 -32.21
N GLN A 19 26.34 -12.80 -30.97
CA GLN A 19 27.68 -13.09 -30.44
C GLN A 19 27.54 -13.71 -29.06
N ASP A 20 28.22 -14.85 -28.95
CA ASP A 20 28.10 -15.89 -27.94
C ASP A 20 28.87 -15.57 -26.65
N LEU A 21 28.49 -16.31 -25.60
CA LEU A 21 28.92 -16.28 -24.19
C LEU A 21 30.44 -16.23 -23.95
N THR A 22 30.84 -15.52 -22.88
CA THR A 22 31.46 -16.16 -21.69
C THR A 22 31.34 -15.29 -20.41
N GLN A 23 30.73 -15.90 -19.39
CA GLN A 23 30.80 -15.68 -17.93
C GLN A 23 31.64 -14.51 -17.38
N ASN A 24 31.07 -13.66 -16.53
CA ASN A 24 31.05 -13.86 -15.08
C ASN A 24 30.24 -12.78 -14.34
N GLU A 25 29.65 -13.20 -13.22
CA GLU A 25 29.03 -12.43 -12.13
C GLU A 25 27.74 -11.65 -12.46
N ASN A 26 26.63 -12.39 -12.39
CA ASN A 26 25.54 -12.12 -11.45
C ASN A 26 25.44 -10.68 -10.93
N MET A 27 25.08 -9.73 -11.81
CA MET A 27 24.31 -8.57 -11.40
C MET A 27 22.86 -8.86 -11.80
N GLN A 28 22.23 -9.73 -11.01
CA GLN A 28 20.83 -9.53 -10.68
C GLN A 28 20.71 -8.04 -10.30
N PRO A 29 19.83 -7.22 -10.89
CA PRO A 29 19.45 -6.02 -10.20
C PRO A 29 18.90 -6.53 -8.87
N GLN A 30 19.71 -6.37 -7.83
CA GLN A 30 19.26 -6.50 -6.46
C GLN A 30 18.19 -5.42 -6.38
N SER A 31 16.95 -5.85 -6.63
CA SER A 31 15.80 -5.09 -6.20
C SER A 31 16.06 -4.95 -4.73
N ASP A 32 16.46 -3.76 -4.32
CA ASP A 32 16.43 -3.39 -2.92
C ASP A 32 15.09 -3.90 -2.41
N GLU A 33 15.16 -4.83 -1.48
CA GLU A 33 14.00 -5.49 -0.93
C GLU A 33 13.21 -4.39 -0.25
N THR A 34 12.25 -3.80 -0.99
CA THR A 34 11.39 -2.70 -0.54
C THR A 34 10.50 -3.28 0.53
N THR A 35 11.01 -3.31 1.75
CA THR A 35 10.26 -3.75 2.91
C THR A 35 9.49 -2.55 3.43
N ALA A 36 8.19 -2.75 3.58
CA ALA A 36 7.28 -1.77 4.13
C ALA A 36 7.08 -1.98 5.65
N PRO A 37 7.97 -1.61 6.57
CA PRO A 37 7.81 -1.94 7.99
C PRO A 37 6.57 -1.28 8.58
N VAL A 38 5.73 -2.03 9.30
CA VAL A 38 4.63 -1.36 10.02
C VAL A 38 5.16 -0.68 11.27
N LYS A 39 4.90 0.62 11.40
CA LYS A 39 5.22 1.41 12.59
C LYS A 39 3.92 1.89 13.21
N SER A 40 3.65 1.52 14.46
CA SER A 40 2.44 1.95 15.19
C SER A 40 1.12 1.62 14.46
N GLY A 41 1.03 0.44 13.82
CA GLY A 41 -0.17 0.00 13.10
C GLY A 41 -0.38 0.63 11.72
N VAL A 42 0.59 1.40 11.20
CA VAL A 42 0.53 2.03 9.86
C VAL A 42 1.45 1.31 8.87
N LEU A 43 0.93 0.97 7.69
CA LEU A 43 1.74 0.40 6.60
C LEU A 43 2.67 1.46 6.01
N HIS A 44 3.97 1.17 5.89
CA HIS A 44 4.98 2.14 5.44
C HIS A 44 5.52 1.82 4.05
N PHE A 45 5.41 2.71 3.09
CA PHE A 45 6.07 2.58 1.80
C PHE A 45 7.29 3.50 1.74
N ASN A 46 8.40 3.05 1.16
CA ASN A 46 9.60 3.87 1.05
C ASN A 46 9.41 5.06 0.09
N SER A 47 8.49 4.94 -0.87
CA SER A 47 8.19 5.97 -1.86
C SER A 47 6.74 5.92 -2.35
N VAL A 48 6.30 6.99 -3.02
CA VAL A 48 5.00 7.04 -3.72
C VAL A 48 4.94 6.02 -4.85
N ASP A 49 6.07 5.73 -5.49
CA ASP A 49 6.14 4.75 -6.57
C ASP A 49 5.93 3.32 -6.05
N ASP A 50 6.49 2.99 -4.89
CA ASP A 50 6.27 1.68 -4.24
C ASP A 50 4.80 1.49 -3.86
N LEU A 51 4.19 2.54 -3.30
CA LEU A 51 2.76 2.58 -2.98
C LEU A 51 1.90 2.38 -4.24
N SER A 52 2.16 3.16 -5.29
CA SER A 52 1.43 3.10 -6.56
C SER A 52 1.57 1.75 -7.27
N SER A 53 2.79 1.20 -7.28
CA SER A 53 3.08 -0.13 -7.83
C SER A 53 2.35 -1.23 -7.06
N THR A 54 2.31 -1.12 -5.73
CA THR A 54 1.59 -2.09 -4.89
C THR A 54 0.09 -2.07 -5.17
N ILE A 55 -0.52 -0.89 -5.22
CA ILE A 55 -1.95 -0.74 -5.57
C ILE A 55 -2.21 -1.29 -6.98
N SER A 56 -1.31 -1.04 -7.93
CA SER A 56 -1.44 -1.55 -9.30
C SER A 56 -1.41 -3.08 -9.35
N GLN A 57 -0.48 -3.70 -8.63
CA GLN A 57 -0.42 -5.16 -8.52
C GLN A 57 -1.67 -5.76 -7.87
N MET A 58 -2.26 -5.09 -6.87
CA MET A 58 -3.51 -5.52 -6.26
C MET A 58 -4.67 -5.47 -7.27
N LYS A 59 -4.75 -4.40 -8.04
CA LYS A 59 -5.75 -4.22 -9.12
C LYS A 59 -5.61 -5.28 -10.20
N GLU A 60 -4.39 -5.55 -10.66
CA GLU A 60 -4.10 -6.58 -11.66
C GLU A 60 -4.48 -7.99 -11.19
N ARG A 61 -4.23 -8.28 -9.91
CA ARG A 61 -4.56 -9.59 -9.30
C ARG A 61 -6.00 -9.68 -8.83
N GLN A 62 -6.73 -8.57 -8.81
CA GLN A 62 -8.06 -8.45 -8.19
C GLN A 62 -8.08 -9.01 -6.76
N ALA A 63 -7.04 -8.69 -5.98
CA ALA A 63 -6.85 -9.23 -4.64
C ALA A 63 -6.52 -8.12 -3.65
N PHE A 64 -7.22 -8.13 -2.50
CA PHE A 64 -7.03 -7.17 -1.42
C PHE A 64 -5.97 -7.61 -0.40
N ASP A 65 -5.52 -8.86 -0.45
CA ASP A 65 -4.57 -9.39 0.53
C ASP A 65 -3.14 -8.90 0.25
N ILE A 66 -2.63 -8.08 1.16
CA ILE A 66 -1.28 -7.52 1.12
C ILE A 66 -0.20 -8.54 1.50
N LYS A 67 -0.54 -9.69 2.12
CA LYS A 67 0.43 -10.70 2.60
C LYS A 67 1.21 -11.34 1.45
N HIS A 68 0.61 -11.37 0.26
CA HIS A 68 1.17 -12.04 -0.91
C HIS A 68 1.94 -11.10 -1.85
N LEU A 69 1.91 -9.80 -1.60
CA LEU A 69 2.58 -8.81 -2.44
C LEU A 69 4.04 -8.64 -1.99
N PRO A 70 5.02 -8.56 -2.90
CA PRO A 70 6.43 -8.43 -2.54
C PRO A 70 6.73 -7.25 -1.60
N ALA A 71 6.19 -6.06 -1.91
CA ALA A 71 6.48 -4.83 -1.17
C ALA A 71 5.96 -4.83 0.28
N THR A 72 4.83 -5.51 0.52
CA THR A 72 4.16 -5.53 1.83
C THR A 72 4.33 -6.86 2.56
N ARG A 73 5.03 -7.84 1.97
CA ARG A 73 5.28 -9.15 2.57
C ARG A 73 6.02 -9.03 3.89
N ALA A 74 7.08 -8.24 3.92
CA ALA A 74 7.83 -7.98 5.15
C ALA A 74 6.96 -7.26 6.19
N ALA A 75 6.11 -6.31 5.78
CA ALA A 75 5.13 -5.65 6.66
C ALA A 75 4.20 -6.65 7.33
N ALA A 76 3.64 -7.54 6.51
CA ALA A 76 2.70 -8.56 6.90
C ALA A 76 3.32 -9.65 7.80
N GLN A 77 4.64 -9.84 7.72
CA GLN A 77 5.39 -10.84 8.50
C GLN A 77 6.10 -10.27 9.72
N ALA A 78 6.51 -9.00 9.68
CA ALA A 78 7.27 -8.31 10.74
C ALA A 78 6.40 -7.92 11.93
N LEU A 79 5.09 -7.91 11.74
CA LEU A 79 4.12 -7.84 12.81
C LEU A 79 3.62 -9.24 13.09
N ASN A 80 3.39 -9.56 14.36
CA ASN A 80 2.59 -10.72 14.76
C ASN A 80 1.09 -10.58 14.33
N GLY A 81 0.81 -10.12 13.10
CA GLY A 81 -0.54 -9.91 12.57
C GLY A 81 -1.22 -8.59 12.94
N GLU A 82 -0.50 -7.59 13.44
CA GLU A 82 -1.09 -6.36 14.01
C GLU A 82 -1.65 -5.34 13.01
N PHE A 83 -1.33 -5.45 11.72
CA PHE A 83 -1.94 -4.56 10.72
C PHE A 83 -3.31 -5.08 10.35
N VAL A 84 -4.33 -4.33 10.74
CA VAL A 84 -5.72 -4.51 10.30
C VAL A 84 -6.02 -3.38 9.32
N SER A 85 -6.34 -3.75 8.07
CA SER A 85 -6.68 -2.76 7.05
C SER A 85 -8.02 -2.08 7.35
N LEU A 86 -8.20 -0.88 6.83
CA LEU A 86 -9.48 -0.17 6.86
C LEU A 86 -10.58 -1.04 6.27
N ARG A 87 -10.29 -1.74 5.16
CA ARG A 87 -11.22 -2.69 4.55
C ARG A 87 -11.69 -3.75 5.54
N GLN A 88 -10.78 -4.38 6.27
CA GLN A 88 -11.13 -5.39 7.27
C GLN A 88 -11.93 -4.76 8.42
N HIS A 89 -11.56 -3.56 8.85
CA HIS A 89 -12.30 -2.83 9.88
C HIS A 89 -13.76 -2.56 9.47
N LEU A 90 -13.99 -2.13 8.23
CA LEU A 90 -15.32 -1.86 7.68
C LEU A 90 -16.13 -3.14 7.46
N LEU A 91 -15.49 -4.23 7.03
CA LEU A 91 -16.11 -5.56 6.97
C LEU A 91 -16.60 -5.98 8.36
N ASP A 92 -15.71 -5.94 9.36
CA ASP A 92 -16.03 -6.34 10.72
C ASP A 92 -17.12 -5.47 11.34
N GLN A 93 -17.12 -4.17 11.04
CA GLN A 93 -18.16 -3.25 11.49
C GLN A 93 -19.51 -3.55 10.82
N GLY A 94 -19.55 -3.64 9.49
CA GLY A 94 -20.79 -3.90 8.76
C GLY A 94 -21.40 -5.26 9.09
N LEU A 95 -20.59 -6.31 9.22
CA LEU A 95 -21.07 -7.64 9.58
C LEU A 95 -21.66 -7.73 10.99
N ARG A 96 -21.25 -6.84 11.91
CA ARG A 96 -21.83 -6.77 13.27
C ARG A 96 -23.22 -6.14 13.31
N GLU A 97 -23.63 -5.45 12.24
CA GLU A 97 -24.96 -4.84 12.15
C GLU A 97 -26.04 -5.87 11.82
N PHE A 98 -25.64 -7.06 11.32
CA PHE A 98 -26.54 -8.17 11.03
C PHE A 98 -26.79 -9.04 12.25
N THR A 99 -28.01 -9.57 12.34
CA THR A 99 -28.38 -10.61 13.29
C THR A 99 -27.83 -11.97 12.88
N ASP A 100 -27.75 -12.91 13.81
CA ASP A 100 -27.32 -14.29 13.53
C ASP A 100 -28.16 -14.98 12.43
N VAL A 101 -29.44 -14.62 12.32
CA VAL A 101 -30.35 -15.16 11.30
C VAL A 101 -29.98 -14.61 9.92
N GLU A 102 -29.77 -13.30 9.81
CA GLU A 102 -29.37 -12.68 8.54
C GLU A 102 -27.97 -13.14 8.10
N LEU A 103 -27.03 -13.30 9.02
CA LEU A 103 -25.71 -13.87 8.72
C LEU A 103 -25.81 -15.31 8.20
N ALA A 104 -26.73 -16.11 8.73
CA ALA A 104 -26.97 -17.47 8.25
C ALA A 104 -27.58 -17.48 6.84
N GLU A 105 -28.47 -16.53 6.53
CA GLU A 105 -29.03 -16.34 5.18
C GLU A 105 -27.95 -15.90 4.18
N ILE A 106 -27.13 -14.91 4.55
CA ILE A 106 -25.97 -14.45 3.75
C ILE A 106 -25.04 -15.62 3.43
N ALA A 107 -24.74 -16.46 4.42
CA ALA A 107 -23.89 -17.64 4.24
C ALA A 107 -24.56 -18.71 3.36
N ALA A 108 -25.86 -18.93 3.51
CA ALA A 108 -26.62 -19.91 2.71
C ALA A 108 -26.71 -19.49 1.23
N ASP A 109 -26.87 -18.19 0.97
CA ASP A 109 -26.98 -17.62 -0.36
C ASP A 109 -25.61 -17.30 -0.99
N SER A 110 -24.50 -17.58 -0.27
CA SER A 110 -23.13 -17.30 -0.71
C SER A 110 -22.93 -15.83 -1.10
N LEU A 111 -23.53 -14.91 -0.34
CA LEU A 111 -23.42 -13.48 -0.57
C LEU A 111 -22.11 -12.95 0.03
N GLU A 112 -21.49 -12.00 -0.67
CA GLU A 112 -20.29 -11.30 -0.21
C GLU A 112 -20.65 -9.86 0.17
N TYR A 113 -20.28 -9.45 1.38
CA TYR A 113 -20.40 -8.07 1.82
C TYR A 113 -19.23 -7.26 1.27
N GLU A 114 -19.53 -6.22 0.48
CA GLU A 114 -18.55 -5.27 -0.01
C GLU A 114 -18.60 -4.00 0.86
N PRO A 115 -17.54 -3.66 1.61
CA PRO A 115 -17.54 -2.52 2.51
C PRO A 115 -17.37 -1.21 1.72
N GLU A 116 -18.02 -0.15 2.19
CA GLU A 116 -17.86 1.21 1.66
C GLU A 116 -17.26 2.14 2.72
N ASP A 117 -16.38 3.05 2.30
CA ASP A 117 -15.90 4.16 3.13
C ASP A 117 -16.39 5.48 2.54
N SER A 118 -16.86 6.38 3.41
CA SER A 118 -17.40 7.69 3.01
C SER A 118 -16.37 8.61 2.36
N LEU A 119 -15.07 8.42 2.62
CA LEU A 119 -13.99 9.28 2.13
C LEU A 119 -13.18 8.60 1.03
N ILE A 120 -12.99 7.28 1.14
CA ILE A 120 -12.10 6.51 0.26
C ILE A 120 -12.93 5.55 -0.59
N VAL A 121 -13.19 5.97 -1.83
CA VAL A 121 -13.99 5.19 -2.78
C VAL A 121 -13.22 4.00 -3.36
N ASP A 122 -11.87 4.07 -3.45
CA ASP A 122 -11.07 2.99 -4.02
C ASP A 122 -10.89 1.83 -3.02
N PRO A 123 -11.47 0.64 -3.25
CA PRO A 123 -11.39 -0.47 -2.31
C PRO A 123 -9.95 -0.98 -2.14
N TYR A 124 -9.09 -0.83 -3.15
CA TYR A 124 -7.68 -1.19 -3.05
C TYR A 124 -6.90 -0.24 -2.13
N MET A 125 -7.31 1.04 -2.08
CA MET A 125 -6.77 1.99 -1.12
C MET A 125 -7.18 1.62 0.31
N THR A 126 -8.45 1.22 0.53
CA THR A 126 -8.88 0.77 1.87
C THR A 126 -8.15 -0.48 2.36
N ALA A 127 -7.59 -1.29 1.47
CA ALA A 127 -6.85 -2.49 1.82
C ALA A 127 -5.42 -2.22 2.33
N ILE A 128 -4.87 -1.03 2.07
CA ILE A 128 -3.51 -0.65 2.50
C ILE A 128 -3.49 0.41 3.62
N LEU A 129 -4.62 1.07 3.87
CA LEU A 129 -4.79 2.00 4.98
C LEU A 129 -5.13 1.24 6.26
N ASN A 130 -4.76 1.79 7.42
CA ASN A 130 -5.25 1.29 8.70
C ASN A 130 -6.67 1.82 9.02
N GLY A 131 -7.26 1.40 10.14
CA GLY A 131 -8.58 1.89 10.60
C GLY A 131 -8.69 3.41 10.83
N GLU A 132 -7.57 4.11 10.99
CA GLU A 132 -7.53 5.59 11.12
C GLU A 132 -7.44 6.31 9.76
N ARG A 133 -7.50 5.55 8.66
CA ARG A 133 -7.32 5.99 7.26
C ARG A 133 -5.91 6.52 6.99
N GLU A 134 -4.90 5.84 7.51
CA GLU A 134 -3.50 6.25 7.39
C GLU A 134 -2.64 5.27 6.60
N VAL A 135 -1.67 5.83 5.87
CA VAL A 135 -0.53 5.14 5.28
C VAL A 135 0.72 6.00 5.48
N GLN A 136 1.87 5.38 5.71
CA GLN A 136 3.14 6.09 5.78
C GLN A 136 3.84 6.00 4.42
N VAL A 137 4.35 7.12 3.91
CA VAL A 137 5.17 7.20 2.71
C VAL A 137 6.44 7.98 3.04
N GLY A 138 7.59 7.31 3.00
CA GLY A 138 8.84 7.86 3.48
C GLY A 138 8.75 8.24 4.96
N ASP A 139 9.06 9.50 5.28
CA ASP A 139 9.02 10.03 6.64
C ASP A 139 7.65 10.63 7.03
N LYS A 140 6.65 10.62 6.14
CA LYS A 140 5.34 11.22 6.38
C LYS A 140 4.24 10.19 6.49
N ILE A 141 3.31 10.44 7.42
CA ILE A 141 2.03 9.76 7.48
C ILE A 141 1.01 10.62 6.75
N CYS A 142 0.33 10.03 5.78
CA CYS A 142 -0.81 10.60 5.09
C CYS A 142 -2.08 10.03 5.71
N ARG A 143 -2.95 10.91 6.22
CA ARG A 143 -4.24 10.56 6.81
C ARG A 143 -5.38 11.19 6.03
N PHE A 144 -6.35 10.39 5.62
CA PHE A 144 -7.57 10.90 4.99
C PHE A 144 -8.59 11.32 6.04
N VAL A 145 -9.09 12.54 5.90
CA VAL A 145 -10.10 13.18 6.76
C VAL A 145 -11.19 13.82 5.91
N GLU A 146 -12.28 14.28 6.53
CA GLU A 146 -13.42 14.86 5.80
C GLU A 146 -13.03 16.05 4.90
N ASP A 147 -12.12 16.90 5.39
CA ASP A 147 -11.64 18.08 4.65
C ASP A 147 -10.47 17.77 3.69
N GLY A 148 -10.15 16.50 3.45
CA GLY A 148 -9.13 16.08 2.49
C GLY A 148 -8.05 15.18 3.10
N MET A 149 -6.78 15.56 2.94
CA MET A 149 -5.64 14.75 3.40
C MET A 149 -4.73 15.59 4.29
N MET A 150 -4.45 15.08 5.49
CA MET A 150 -3.44 15.63 6.38
C MET A 150 -2.14 14.85 6.23
N MET A 151 -1.02 15.56 6.35
CA MET A 151 0.32 14.97 6.34
C MET A 151 1.09 15.46 7.57
N TYR A 152 1.71 14.54 8.29
CA TYR A 152 2.56 14.84 9.45
C TYR A 152 3.75 13.88 9.50
N ASP A 153 4.74 14.23 10.31
CA ASP A 153 5.93 13.40 10.46
C ASP A 153 5.58 12.08 11.15
N ALA A 154 6.13 10.97 10.68
CA ALA A 154 5.90 9.65 11.27
C ALA A 154 6.38 9.56 12.72
N ASN A 155 7.31 10.42 13.14
CA ASN A 155 7.76 10.50 14.53
C ASN A 155 6.81 11.29 15.44
N GLU A 156 5.89 12.06 14.87
CA GLU A 156 4.90 12.85 15.60
C GLU A 156 3.62 12.07 15.91
N LYS A 157 3.42 10.85 15.36
CA LYS A 157 2.18 10.07 15.58
C LYS A 157 1.83 9.87 17.06
N VAL A 158 2.83 9.69 17.93
CA VAL A 158 2.64 9.53 19.39
C VAL A 158 2.00 10.77 20.03
N LEU A 159 2.19 11.96 19.44
CA LEU A 159 1.60 13.21 19.91
C LEU A 159 0.13 13.36 19.54
N PHE A 160 -0.40 12.51 18.66
CA PHE A 160 -1.79 12.55 18.21
C PHE A 160 -2.65 11.43 18.80
N ASP A 161 -2.13 10.63 19.72
CA ASP A 161 -2.96 9.73 20.54
C ASP A 161 -3.90 10.59 21.39
N PRO A 162 -5.23 10.51 21.19
CA PRO A 162 -6.20 11.32 21.93
C PRO A 162 -6.01 11.22 23.44
N ASN A 163 -5.61 10.05 23.95
CA ASN A 163 -5.38 9.83 25.38
C ASN A 163 -4.13 10.56 25.92
N LEU A 164 -3.12 10.79 25.06
CA LEU A 164 -1.91 11.53 25.40
C LEU A 164 -2.07 13.04 25.16
N VAL A 165 -2.86 13.44 24.17
CA VAL A 165 -3.20 14.85 23.91
C VAL A 165 -3.96 15.45 25.09
N GLU A 166 -4.94 14.74 25.65
CA GLU A 166 -5.68 15.18 26.83
C GLU A 166 -4.77 15.32 28.06
N GLN A 167 -3.82 14.40 28.27
CA GLN A 167 -2.83 14.52 29.35
C GLN A 167 -1.90 15.73 29.15
N LYS A 168 -1.45 15.97 27.91
CA LYS A 168 -0.58 17.12 27.60
C LYS A 168 -1.29 18.45 27.81
N LEU A 169 -2.55 18.56 27.36
CA LEU A 169 -3.38 19.75 27.59
C LEU A 169 -3.69 19.96 29.08
N ALA A 170 -3.95 18.89 29.83
CA ALA A 170 -4.15 18.97 31.28
C ALA A 170 -2.90 19.48 32.00
N VAL A 171 -1.72 19.00 31.63
CA VAL A 171 -0.43 19.43 32.20
C VAL A 171 -0.13 20.90 31.84
N GLU A 172 -0.33 21.31 30.59
CA GLU A 172 -0.11 22.71 30.17
C GLU A 172 -1.11 23.68 30.85
N SER A 173 -2.36 23.25 31.07
CA SER A 173 -3.35 24.04 31.83
C SER A 173 -2.99 24.18 33.33
N MET A 174 -2.38 23.16 33.94
CA MET A 174 -1.89 23.20 35.33
C MET A 174 -0.72 24.18 35.51
N PHE A 175 0.17 24.27 34.52
CA PHE A 175 1.29 25.22 34.53
C PHE A 175 0.85 26.68 34.31
N SER A 176 -0.28 26.90 33.62
CA SER A 176 -0.87 28.23 33.46
C SER A 176 -1.47 28.77 34.76
N TRP A 177 -1.97 27.91 35.66
CA TRP A 177 -2.62 28.33 36.90
C TRP A 177 -1.66 28.50 38.09
N SER A 178 -0.43 28.01 37.96
CA SER A 178 0.62 28.15 38.98
C SER A 178 1.50 29.39 38.78
N SER A 179 1.18 30.23 37.81
CA SER A 179 1.86 31.52 37.51
C SER A 179 1.02 32.76 37.84
N CYS A 180 -0.01 32.64 38.69
CA CYS A 180 -0.77 33.78 39.26
C CYS A 180 -0.49 33.92 40.76
#